data_AF-A0A958RK13-F1
#
_entry.id   AF-A0A958RK13-F1
#
_cell.length_a   1.000
_cell.length_b   1.000
_cell.length_c   1.000
_cell.angle_alpha   90.00
_cell.angle_beta   90.00
_cell.angle_gamma   90.00
#
_symmetry.space_group_name_H-M   'P 1'
#
loop_
_entity.id
_entity.type
_entity.pdbx_description
1 polymer ?
#
loop_
_entity_poly.entity_id
_entity_poly.type
_entity_poly.pdbx_seq_one_letter_code
_entity_poly.pdbx_strand_id
1 'polypeptide(L)'
;DSMRWEEAVKVALCYGWIDSTVKSLGNGKRRQYFTPRNEKSVWSALNKKYIEELISENLMHESGLKKIEIGKQNGSWSALDDVENGIIPKDLQKAFDKNPKALENYNNFAPSYRKSYLYWLNQAKRKTTRENRIVEIIRLCNANIKSR
;
A
#
# COMPACT_ATOMS: atom_id res chain seq x y z
N ASP A 1 30.34 -2.83 -7.87
CA ASP A 1 29.10 -2.07 -7.63
C ASP A 1 28.14 -2.77 -6.68
N SER A 2 27.36 -1.99 -5.93
CA SER A 2 26.26 -2.51 -5.10
C SER A 2 24.94 -2.41 -5.86
N MET A 3 24.16 -3.49 -5.87
CA MET A 3 22.82 -3.52 -6.49
C MET A 3 21.90 -2.47 -5.89
N ARG A 4 21.21 -1.69 -6.74
CA ARG A 4 20.20 -0.73 -6.29
C ARG A 4 18.93 -1.46 -5.88
N TRP A 5 18.17 -0.89 -4.95
CA TRP A 5 16.90 -1.49 -4.48
C TRP A 5 15.93 -1.73 -5.63
N GLU A 6 15.83 -0.79 -6.59
CA GLU A 6 14.93 -0.94 -7.74
C GLU A 6 15.26 -2.18 -8.58
N GLU A 7 16.54 -2.40 -8.85
CA GLU A 7 17.01 -3.57 -9.62
C GLU A 7 16.65 -4.87 -8.91
N ALA A 8 16.89 -4.92 -7.60
CA ALA A 8 16.55 -6.08 -6.78
C ALA A 8 15.02 -6.35 -6.74
N VAL A 9 14.21 -5.30 -6.63
CA VAL A 9 12.74 -5.42 -6.62
C VAL A 9 12.20 -5.87 -7.98
N LYS A 10 12.71 -5.32 -9.08
CA LYS A 10 12.30 -5.75 -10.43
C LYS A 10 12.54 -7.25 -10.64
N VAL A 11 13.74 -7.73 -10.28
CA VAL A 11 14.04 -9.17 -10.34
C VAL A 11 13.13 -9.97 -9.40
N ALA A 12 12.89 -9.51 -8.17
CA ALA A 12 11.98 -10.20 -7.26
C ALA A 12 10.55 -10.32 -7.84
N LEU A 13 10.05 -9.27 -8.50
CA LEU A 13 8.73 -9.28 -9.14
C LEU A 13 8.65 -10.32 -10.26
N CYS A 14 9.70 -10.47 -11.09
CA CYS A 14 9.76 -11.49 -12.14
C CYS A 14 9.44 -12.88 -11.61
N TYR A 15 9.89 -13.22 -10.40
CA TYR A 15 9.72 -14.54 -9.79
C TYR A 15 8.55 -14.63 -8.81
N GLY A 16 7.75 -13.58 -8.65
CA GLY A 16 6.60 -13.57 -7.73
C GLY A 16 6.98 -13.34 -6.27
N TRP A 17 8.10 -12.66 -6.03
CA TRP A 17 8.58 -12.26 -4.72
C TRP A 17 8.28 -10.78 -4.45
N ILE A 18 8.49 -10.35 -3.21
CA ILE A 18 8.36 -8.95 -2.79
C ILE A 18 9.45 -8.62 -1.78
N ASP A 19 9.87 -7.35 -1.76
CA ASP A 19 10.62 -6.81 -0.64
C ASP A 19 9.74 -6.66 0.61
N SER A 20 10.34 -6.81 1.77
CA SER A 20 9.69 -6.72 3.06
C SER A 20 10.51 -5.79 3.96
N THR A 21 10.89 -6.24 5.14
CA THR A 21 11.54 -5.39 6.13
C THR A 21 12.94 -4.96 5.71
N VAL A 22 13.26 -3.70 6.02
CA VAL A 22 14.61 -3.15 5.96
C VAL A 22 15.15 -3.09 7.37
N LYS A 23 16.36 -3.63 7.59
CA LYS A 23 17.08 -3.52 8.86
C LYS A 23 18.36 -2.72 8.66
N SER A 24 18.55 -1.68 9.47
CA SER A 24 19.84 -0.99 9.55
C SER A 24 20.89 -1.91 10.15
N LEU A 25 22.08 -1.91 9.56
CA LEU A 25 23.26 -2.61 10.08
C LEU A 25 24.28 -1.63 10.68
N GLY A 26 23.93 -0.35 10.79
CA GLY A 26 24.85 0.72 11.16
C GLY A 26 25.76 1.17 9.99
N ASN A 27 26.47 2.28 10.18
CA ASN A 27 27.46 2.81 9.23
C ASN A 27 26.94 2.96 7.79
N GLY A 28 25.70 3.43 7.63
CA GLY A 28 25.05 3.60 6.32
C GLY A 28 24.65 2.30 5.61
N LYS A 29 24.85 1.13 6.24
CA LYS A 29 24.52 -0.18 5.67
C LYS A 29 23.11 -0.62 6.05
N ARG A 30 22.43 -1.30 5.13
CA ARG A 30 21.10 -1.89 5.33
C ARG A 30 21.03 -3.31 4.80
N ARG A 31 20.16 -4.11 5.40
CA ARG A 31 19.72 -5.41 4.87
C ARG A 31 18.28 -5.30 4.41
N GLN A 32 18.02 -5.63 3.15
CA GLN A 32 16.68 -5.76 2.59
C GLN A 32 16.27 -7.23 2.63
N TYR A 33 15.14 -7.54 3.25
CA TYR A 33 14.56 -8.88 3.19
C TYR A 33 13.65 -9.01 1.96
N PHE A 34 13.74 -10.15 1.28
CA PHE A 34 12.87 -10.54 0.18
C PHE A 34 12.23 -11.88 0.49
N THR A 35 10.97 -12.06 0.08
CA THR A 35 10.20 -13.26 0.37
C THR A 35 9.19 -13.54 -0.75
N PRO A 36 8.79 -14.81 -0.97
CA PRO A 36 7.68 -15.11 -1.87
C PRO A 36 6.44 -14.32 -1.48
N ARG A 37 5.75 -13.76 -2.48
CA ARG A 37 4.55 -12.97 -2.24
C ARG A 37 3.42 -13.86 -1.70
N ASN A 38 2.83 -13.45 -0.58
CA ASN A 38 1.61 -14.05 -0.07
C ASN A 38 0.45 -13.73 -1.03
N GLU A 39 -0.45 -14.69 -1.26
CA GLU A 39 -1.58 -14.54 -2.17
C GLU A 39 -2.47 -13.35 -1.83
N LYS A 40 -2.58 -13.00 -0.54
CA LYS A 40 -3.41 -11.89 -0.06
C LYS A 40 -2.67 -10.54 -0.03
N SER A 41 -1.38 -10.51 -0.41
CA SER A 41 -0.60 -9.28 -0.43
C SER A 41 -1.08 -8.34 -1.51
N VAL A 42 -1.37 -7.10 -1.13
CA VAL A 42 -1.75 -6.02 -2.06
C VAL A 42 -0.60 -5.59 -2.97
N TRP A 43 -0.94 -4.93 -4.08
CA TRP A 43 0.01 -4.47 -5.10
C TRP A 43 0.06 -2.94 -5.12
N SER A 44 1.24 -2.36 -4.90
CA SER A 44 1.44 -0.92 -5.00
C SER A 44 1.42 -0.46 -6.46
N ALA A 45 1.07 0.80 -6.69
CA ALA A 45 1.14 1.40 -8.03
C ALA A 45 2.55 1.28 -8.65
N LEU A 46 3.60 1.46 -7.84
CA LEU A 46 4.98 1.32 -8.30
C LEU A 46 5.30 -0.11 -8.76
N ASN A 47 4.88 -1.13 -8.01
CA ASN A 47 5.09 -2.52 -8.42
C ASN A 47 4.32 -2.84 -9.70
N LYS A 48 3.09 -2.33 -9.86
CA LYS A 48 2.31 -2.50 -11.09
C LYS A 48 3.04 -1.89 -12.29
N LYS A 49 3.56 -0.67 -12.15
CA LYS A 49 4.38 -0.01 -13.17
C LYS A 49 5.58 -0.86 -13.58
N TYR A 50 6.35 -1.36 -12.61
CA TYR A 50 7.50 -2.22 -12.91
C TYR A 50 7.08 -3.53 -13.59
N ILE A 51 5.96 -4.13 -13.20
CA ILE A 51 5.45 -5.33 -13.85
C ILE A 51 5.06 -5.06 -15.31
N GLU A 52 4.43 -3.92 -15.60
CA GLU A 52 4.10 -3.52 -16.97
C GLU A 52 5.36 -3.40 -17.84
N GLU A 53 6.40 -2.72 -17.33
CA GLU A 53 7.72 -2.64 -17.98
C GLU A 53 8.31 -4.05 -18.22
N LEU A 54 8.37 -4.89 -17.18
CA LEU A 54 8.96 -6.24 -17.26
C LEU A 54 8.19 -7.18 -18.19
N ILE A 55 6.86 -7.06 -18.29
CA ILE A 55 6.05 -7.82 -19.25
C ILE A 55 6.36 -7.37 -20.67
N SER A 56 6.45 -6.05 -20.91
CA SER A 56 6.74 -5.51 -22.25
C SER A 56 8.12 -5.95 -22.78
N GLU A 57 9.07 -6.18 -21.87
CA GLU A 57 10.42 -6.66 -22.17
C GLU A 57 10.54 -8.19 -22.15
N ASN A 58 9.45 -8.93 -21.92
CA ASN A 58 9.43 -10.39 -21.80
C ASN A 58 10.40 -10.94 -20.74
N LEU A 59 10.56 -10.21 -19.62
CA LEU A 59 11.45 -10.58 -18.51
C LEU A 59 10.74 -11.32 -17.37
N MET A 60 9.43 -11.45 -17.43
CA MET A 60 8.64 -12.12 -16.39
C MET A 60 8.82 -13.63 -16.43
N HIS A 61 9.04 -14.24 -15.27
CA HIS A 61 9.02 -15.68 -15.11
C HIS A 61 7.59 -16.19 -14.85
N GLU A 62 7.31 -17.46 -15.18
CA GLU A 62 5.98 -18.09 -15.02
C GLU A 62 5.45 -17.95 -13.58
N SER A 63 6.33 -18.11 -12.58
CA SER A 63 5.96 -17.96 -11.17
C SER A 63 5.49 -16.54 -10.81
N GLY A 64 6.08 -15.51 -11.42
CA GLY A 64 5.63 -14.13 -11.25
C GLY A 64 4.29 -13.86 -11.92
N LEU A 65 4.12 -14.35 -13.15
CA LEU A 65 2.84 -14.26 -13.89
C LEU A 65 1.71 -14.93 -13.11
N LYS A 66 1.93 -16.14 -12.58
CA LYS A 66 0.96 -16.86 -11.75
C LYS A 66 0.55 -16.06 -10.50
N LYS A 67 1.47 -15.34 -9.85
CA LYS A 67 1.14 -14.48 -8.71
C LYS A 67 0.29 -13.28 -9.11
N ILE A 68 0.52 -12.71 -10.29
CA ILE A 68 -0.32 -11.63 -10.84
C ILE A 68 -1.73 -12.14 -11.11
N GLU A 69 -1.87 -13.31 -11.74
CA GLU A 69 -3.17 -13.94 -12.00
C GLU A 69 -3.96 -14.19 -10.72
N ILE A 70 -3.35 -14.80 -9.71
CA ILE A 70 -3.95 -15.00 -8.38
C ILE A 70 -4.38 -13.65 -7.79
N GLY A 71 -3.52 -12.62 -7.89
CA GLY A 71 -3.82 -11.29 -7.38
C GLY A 71 -5.01 -10.62 -8.07
N LYS A 72 -5.17 -10.83 -9.39
CA LYS A 72 -6.34 -10.36 -10.15
C LYS A 72 -7.60 -11.13 -9.75
N GLN A 73 -7.52 -12.46 -9.64
CA GLN A 73 -8.65 -13.31 -9.26
C GLN A 73 -9.17 -13.03 -7.85
N ASN A 74 -8.29 -12.78 -6.89
CA ASN A 74 -8.68 -12.54 -5.50
C ASN A 74 -8.87 -11.05 -5.14
N GLY A 75 -8.75 -10.15 -6.12
CA GLY A 75 -8.94 -8.71 -5.94
C GLY A 75 -7.80 -7.96 -5.23
N SER A 76 -6.73 -8.64 -4.78
CA SER A 76 -5.59 -7.96 -4.15
C SER A 76 -4.83 -7.04 -5.12
N TRP A 77 -4.91 -7.32 -6.43
CA TRP A 77 -4.35 -6.48 -7.49
C TRP A 77 -4.93 -5.07 -7.45
N SER A 78 -6.25 -4.92 -7.43
CA SER A 78 -6.93 -3.62 -7.43
C SER A 78 -7.22 -3.06 -6.04
N ALA A 79 -6.88 -3.79 -4.98
CA ALA A 79 -7.24 -3.43 -3.60
C ALA A 79 -6.75 -2.05 -3.12
N LEU A 80 -5.75 -1.47 -3.78
CA LEU A 80 -5.23 -0.13 -3.45
C LEU A 80 -5.67 0.96 -4.43
N ASP A 81 -6.42 0.66 -5.48
CA ASP A 81 -6.71 1.64 -6.53
C ASP A 81 -7.50 2.85 -5.99
N ASP A 82 -8.51 2.61 -5.14
CA ASP A 82 -9.23 3.68 -4.44
C ASP A 82 -8.32 4.49 -3.50
N VAL A 83 -7.36 3.82 -2.85
CA VAL A 83 -6.39 4.48 -1.96
C VAL A 83 -5.45 5.39 -2.76
N GLU A 84 -4.99 4.91 -3.91
CA GLU A 84 -4.16 5.68 -4.86
C GLU A 84 -4.91 6.88 -5.42
N ASN A 85 -6.21 6.71 -5.72
CA ASN A 85 -7.08 7.77 -6.23
C ASN A 85 -7.62 8.72 -5.14
N GLY A 86 -7.28 8.49 -3.86
CA GLY A 86 -7.74 9.33 -2.76
C GLY A 86 -9.24 9.21 -2.45
N ILE A 87 -9.88 8.13 -2.89
CA ILE A 87 -11.32 7.91 -2.72
C ILE A 87 -11.60 7.57 -1.25
N ILE A 88 -12.46 8.36 -0.61
CA ILE A 88 -12.89 8.13 0.77
C ILE A 88 -13.97 7.03 0.77
N PRO A 89 -13.76 5.90 1.47
CA PRO A 89 -14.76 4.85 1.53
C PRO A 89 -15.99 5.31 2.33
N LYS A 90 -17.17 4.79 1.96
CA LYS A 90 -18.49 5.26 2.45
C LYS A 90 -18.61 5.30 3.97
N ASP A 91 -18.01 4.36 4.68
CA ASP A 91 -18.06 4.28 6.14
C ASP A 91 -17.18 5.32 6.82
N LEU A 92 -16.01 5.63 6.25
CA LEU A 92 -15.20 6.76 6.70
C LEU A 92 -15.89 8.09 6.37
N GLN A 93 -16.49 8.21 5.18
CA GLN A 93 -17.27 9.41 4.81
C GLN A 93 -18.40 9.67 5.81
N LYS A 94 -19.20 8.65 6.16
CA LYS A 94 -20.25 8.76 7.19
C LYS A 94 -19.73 9.24 8.55
N ALA A 95 -18.49 8.90 8.90
CA ALA A 95 -17.86 9.35 10.14
C ALA A 95 -17.40 10.82 10.03
N PHE A 96 -16.86 11.21 8.87
CA PHE A 96 -16.53 12.60 8.56
C PHE A 96 -17.76 13.52 8.49
N ASP A 97 -18.88 13.04 7.95
CA ASP A 97 -20.14 13.80 7.88
C ASP A 97 -20.64 14.20 9.28
N LYS A 98 -20.32 13.40 10.31
CA LYS A 98 -20.62 13.69 11.72
C LYS A 98 -19.55 14.56 12.40
N ASN A 99 -18.41 14.79 11.75
CA ASN A 99 -17.24 15.47 12.29
C ASN A 99 -16.65 16.44 11.24
N PRO A 100 -17.34 17.55 10.92
CA PRO A 100 -16.96 18.44 9.82
C PRO A 100 -15.54 19.03 9.98
N LYS A 101 -15.12 19.35 11.20
CA LYS A 101 -13.74 19.81 11.49
C LYS A 101 -12.68 18.77 11.11
N ALA A 102 -12.93 17.49 11.37
CA ALA A 102 -12.02 16.42 10.97
C ALA A 102 -11.92 16.33 9.45
N LEU A 103 -13.05 16.46 8.73
CA LEU A 103 -13.07 16.42 7.27
C LEU A 103 -12.33 17.61 6.67
N GLU A 104 -12.54 18.81 7.19
CA GLU A 104 -11.85 20.02 6.77
C GLU A 104 -10.33 19.88 6.92
N ASN A 105 -9.86 19.48 8.11
CA ASN A 105 -8.44 19.24 8.35
C ASN A 105 -7.89 18.15 7.41
N TYR A 106 -8.61 17.03 7.26
CA TYR A 106 -8.21 15.95 6.36
C TYR A 106 -8.04 16.44 4.92
N ASN A 107 -8.99 17.24 4.40
CA ASN A 107 -8.93 17.79 3.05
C ASN A 107 -7.76 18.78 2.86
N ASN A 108 -7.36 19.48 3.93
CA ASN A 108 -6.19 20.38 3.94
C ASN A 108 -4.85 19.64 4.03
N PHE A 109 -4.84 18.33 4.28
CA PHE A 109 -3.61 17.54 4.27
C PHE A 109 -3.08 17.31 2.86
N ALA A 110 -1.75 17.29 2.72
CA ALA A 110 -1.10 16.90 1.48
C ALA A 110 -1.56 15.49 1.04
N PRO A 111 -1.62 15.19 -0.27
CA PRO A 111 -2.13 13.92 -0.79
C PRO A 111 -1.50 12.68 -0.14
N SER A 112 -0.21 12.72 0.18
CA SER A 112 0.52 11.62 0.84
C SER A 112 -0.02 11.27 2.24
N TYR A 113 -0.41 12.27 3.03
CA TYR A 113 -0.99 12.06 4.36
C TYR A 113 -2.40 11.49 4.28
N ARG A 114 -3.23 12.03 3.37
CA ARG A 114 -4.57 11.50 3.08
C ARG A 114 -4.49 10.03 2.67
N LYS A 115 -3.61 9.73 1.71
CA LYS A 115 -3.33 8.38 1.25
C LYS A 115 -2.87 7.45 2.37
N SER A 116 -2.03 7.93 3.30
CA SER A 116 -1.57 7.14 4.45
C SER A 116 -2.73 6.68 5.35
N TYR A 117 -3.72 7.54 5.60
CA TYR A 117 -4.92 7.18 6.35
C TYR A 117 -5.81 6.19 5.60
N LEU A 118 -6.06 6.42 4.31
CA LEU A 118 -6.84 5.51 3.47
C LEU A 118 -6.18 4.13 3.38
N TYR A 119 -4.85 4.09 3.21
CA TYR A 119 -4.07 2.86 3.21
C TYR A 119 -4.18 2.13 4.54
N TRP A 120 -4.06 2.85 5.65
CA TRP A 120 -4.23 2.28 6.98
C TRP A 120 -5.63 1.71 7.18
N LEU A 121 -6.67 2.40 6.73
CA LEU A 121 -8.03 1.89 6.83
C LEU A 121 -8.25 0.65 5.92
N ASN A 122 -7.70 0.63 4.71
CA ASN A 122 -7.79 -0.49 3.77
C ASN A 122 -7.20 -1.80 4.31
N GLN A 123 -6.14 -1.71 5.11
CA GLN A 123 -5.53 -2.87 5.75
C GLN A 123 -6.40 -3.52 6.84
N ALA A 124 -7.42 -2.82 7.35
CA ALA A 124 -8.27 -3.33 8.41
C ALA A 124 -9.29 -4.35 7.87
N LYS A 125 -8.87 -5.63 7.77
CA LYS A 125 -9.72 -6.69 7.21
C LYS A 125 -10.85 -7.15 8.14
N ARG A 126 -10.69 -6.98 9.46
CA ARG A 126 -11.73 -7.29 10.45
C ARG A 126 -12.60 -6.06 10.69
N LYS A 127 -13.92 -6.26 10.74
CA LYS A 127 -14.92 -5.20 10.98
C LYS A 127 -14.59 -4.36 12.22
N THR A 128 -14.31 -5.01 13.35
CA THR A 128 -13.98 -4.34 14.61
C THR A 128 -12.72 -3.48 14.50
N THR A 129 -11.66 -3.99 13.85
CA THR A 129 -10.44 -3.22 13.59
C THR A 129 -10.70 -2.02 12.69
N ARG A 130 -11.57 -2.19 11.69
CA ARG A 130 -11.94 -1.12 10.76
C ARG A 130 -12.70 0.00 11.47
N GLU A 131 -13.68 -0.34 12.30
CA GLU A 131 -14.43 0.60 13.13
C GLU A 131 -13.51 1.37 14.09
N ASN A 132 -12.61 0.67 14.79
CA ASN A 132 -11.64 1.30 15.69
C ASN A 132 -10.72 2.27 14.94
N ARG A 133 -10.26 1.92 13.73
CA ARG A 133 -9.44 2.81 12.91
C ARG A 133 -10.22 4.01 12.42
N ILE A 134 -11.50 3.88 12.08
CA ILE A 134 -12.33 5.03 11.71
C ILE A 134 -12.41 6.02 12.87
N VAL A 135 -12.72 5.55 14.08
CA VAL A 135 -12.75 6.39 15.29
C VAL A 135 -11.42 7.12 15.48
N GLU A 136 -10.31 6.40 15.34
CA GLU A 136 -8.98 6.98 15.52
C GLU A 136 -8.58 7.97 14.41
N ILE A 137 -8.94 7.70 13.15
CA ILE A 137 -8.75 8.64 12.03
C ILE A 137 -9.50 9.95 12.32
N ILE A 138 -10.76 9.87 12.75
CA ILE A 138 -11.54 11.06 13.10
C ILE A 138 -10.88 11.83 14.26
N ARG A 139 -10.43 11.14 15.31
CA ARG A 139 -9.74 11.75 16.45
C ARG A 139 -8.47 12.51 16.00
N LEU A 140 -7.62 11.86 15.21
CA LEU A 140 -6.38 12.46 14.71
C LEU A 140 -6.65 13.65 13.79
N CYS A 141 -7.59 13.51 12.86
CA CYS A 141 -7.94 14.60 11.94
C CYS A 141 -8.59 15.77 12.68
N ASN A 142 -9.47 15.55 13.68
CA ASN A 142 -10.03 16.61 14.52
C ASN A 142 -8.93 17.39 15.27
N ALA A 143 -7.85 16.71 15.67
CA ALA A 143 -6.68 17.30 16.31
C ALA A 143 -5.65 17.87 15.31
N ASN A 144 -5.95 17.87 14.00
CA ASN A 144 -5.06 18.33 12.93
C ASN A 144 -3.73 17.57 12.86
N ILE A 145 -3.72 16.30 13.28
CA ILE A 145 -2.55 15.43 13.24
C ILE A 145 -2.53 14.72 11.87
N LYS A 146 -1.40 14.80 11.16
CA LYS A 146 -1.26 14.36 9.76
C LYS A 146 -0.90 12.87 9.61
N SER A 147 -0.45 12.23 10.69
CA SER A 147 -0.02 10.83 10.68
C SER A 147 -0.37 10.13 11.99
N ARG A 148 -0.71 8.84 11.90
CA ARG A 148 -0.84 7.95 13.07
C ARG A 148 0.52 7.66 13.72
#